data_AF-A0A2V8BNZ4-F1
#
_entry.id   AF-A0A2V8BNZ4-F1
#
_cell.length_a   1.000
_cell.length_b   1.000
_cell.length_c   1.000
_cell.angle_alpha   90.00
_cell.angle_beta   90.00
_cell.angle_gamma   90.00
#
_symmetry.space_group_name_H-M   'P 1'
#
loop_
_entity.id
_entity.type
_entity.pdbx_description
1 polymer ?
#
loop_
_entity_poly.entity_id
_entity_poly.type
_entity_poly.pdbx_seq_one_letter_code
_entity_poly.pdbx_strand_id
1 'polypeptide(L)'
;MTRIGWEARVAAYEKRTPMADAGNASDIPVPLRDAAKEVADYLLFVDEAGLADTIQGSTRFAEKFAAQGPRDRKGRSLRQFELKRRLMRYSCSYMIYSPLFDALPAEARDAIYRRMWEILSGEEKAKKYRRLSAVDRAAIVEILRDTKQDLPSYFSPPARQN
;
A
#
# COMPACT_ATOMS: atom_id res chain seq x y z
N MET A 1 -8.55 9.51 -11.09
CA MET A 1 -9.16 10.03 -9.85
C MET A 1 -8.44 11.32 -9.48
N THR A 2 -9.07 12.45 -9.75
CA THR A 2 -8.49 13.80 -9.66
C THR A 2 -8.46 14.28 -8.20
N ARG A 3 -7.35 14.93 -7.83
CA ARG A 3 -7.03 15.63 -6.58
C ARG A 3 -8.22 16.30 -5.84
N ILE A 4 -9.21 16.79 -6.59
CA ILE A 4 -10.44 17.41 -6.11
C ILE A 4 -11.28 16.49 -5.21
N GLY A 5 -11.32 15.18 -5.48
CA GLY A 5 -12.09 14.23 -4.67
C GLY A 5 -11.52 14.04 -3.26
N TRP A 6 -10.20 14.19 -3.11
CA TRP A 6 -9.50 14.11 -1.82
C TRP A 6 -9.63 15.41 -1.04
N GLU A 7 -9.36 16.54 -1.70
CA GLU A 7 -9.48 17.88 -1.09
C GLU A 7 -10.91 18.14 -0.60
N ALA A 8 -11.94 17.69 -1.32
CA ALA A 8 -13.33 17.79 -0.88
C ALA A 8 -13.63 16.96 0.39
N ARG A 9 -13.05 15.74 0.49
CA ARG A 9 -13.22 14.87 1.66
C ARG A 9 -12.43 15.37 2.88
N VAL A 10 -11.25 15.97 2.66
CA VAL A 10 -10.41 16.56 3.72
C VAL A 10 -10.91 17.94 4.17
N ALA A 11 -11.41 18.79 3.27
CA ALA A 11 -12.01 20.07 3.65
C ALA A 11 -13.33 19.90 4.42
N ALA A 12 -14.07 18.83 4.17
CA ALA A 12 -15.21 18.44 5.00
C ALA A 12 -14.78 17.96 6.40
N TYR A 13 -13.54 17.48 6.56
CA TYR A 13 -12.94 17.05 7.84
C TYR A 13 -12.48 18.25 8.68
N GLU A 14 -11.72 19.19 8.11
CA GLU A 14 -11.24 20.40 8.84
C GLU A 14 -12.39 21.24 9.42
N LYS A 15 -13.55 21.27 8.76
CA LYS A 15 -14.71 22.05 9.21
C LYS A 15 -15.54 21.39 10.32
N ARG A 16 -15.27 20.13 10.69
CA ARG A 16 -16.15 19.34 11.57
C ARG A 16 -15.60 19.13 12.98
N THR A 17 -14.32 19.39 13.24
CA THR A 17 -13.69 19.13 14.54
C THR A 17 -13.42 20.43 15.32
N PRO A 18 -14.25 20.80 16.32
CA PRO A 18 -13.71 21.50 17.47
C PRO A 18 -12.86 20.49 18.27
N MET A 19 -11.62 20.87 18.53
CA MET A 19 -10.58 20.20 19.34
C MET A 19 -11.13 19.17 20.34
N ALA A 20 -10.86 17.88 20.14
CA ALA A 20 -11.09 16.84 21.14
C ALA A 20 -10.06 15.70 21.04
N ASP A 21 -9.29 15.59 22.13
CA ASP A 21 -8.50 14.50 22.71
C ASP A 21 -7.72 13.52 21.81
N ALA A 22 -6.39 13.65 21.92
CA ALA A 22 -5.41 12.66 21.51
C ALA A 22 -5.35 11.52 22.54
N GLY A 23 -5.99 10.38 22.26
CA GLY A 23 -5.99 9.32 23.27
C GLY A 23 -6.51 7.94 22.94
N ASN A 24 -6.71 7.51 21.69
CA ASN A 24 -6.81 6.07 21.36
C ASN A 24 -6.76 5.80 19.84
N ALA A 25 -6.24 4.64 19.45
CA ALA A 25 -6.26 4.16 18.06
C ALA A 25 -7.70 3.95 17.51
N SER A 26 -8.71 3.93 18.39
CA SER A 26 -10.13 3.87 18.06
C SER A 26 -10.76 5.22 17.69
N ASP A 27 -10.05 6.34 17.83
CA ASP A 27 -10.62 7.69 17.64
C ASP A 27 -10.45 8.24 16.21
N ILE A 28 -10.06 7.40 15.24
CA ILE A 28 -10.05 7.81 13.83
C ILE A 28 -11.51 7.96 13.36
N PRO A 29 -11.94 9.15 12.90
CA PRO A 29 -13.31 9.33 12.42
C PRO A 29 -13.65 8.34 11.31
N VAL A 30 -14.83 7.72 11.39
CA VAL A 30 -15.29 6.66 10.47
C VAL A 30 -15.04 6.96 8.98
N PRO A 31 -15.27 8.19 8.47
CA PRO A 31 -14.98 8.51 7.06
C PRO A 31 -13.51 8.37 6.67
N LEU A 32 -12.59 8.71 7.58
CA LEU A 32 -11.15 8.57 7.35
C LEU A 32 -10.73 7.10 7.36
N ARG A 33 -11.31 6.29 8.26
CA ARG A 33 -11.08 4.84 8.30
C ARG A 33 -11.51 4.15 7.01
N ASP A 34 -12.70 4.48 6.49
CA ASP A 34 -13.21 3.87 5.27
C ASP A 34 -12.40 4.31 4.04
N ALA A 35 -12.01 5.59 3.96
CA ALA A 35 -11.10 6.08 2.92
C ALA A 35 -9.72 5.41 2.99
N ALA A 36 -9.15 5.26 4.19
CA ALA A 36 -7.87 4.58 4.38
C ALA A 36 -7.93 3.12 3.93
N LYS A 37 -9.05 2.44 4.18
CA LYS A 37 -9.31 1.07 3.70
C LYS A 37 -9.38 1.00 2.17
N GLU A 38 -10.11 1.90 1.51
CA GLU A 38 -10.16 1.95 0.04
C GLU A 38 -8.76 2.14 -0.57
N VAL A 39 -7.97 3.07 0.00
CA VAL A 39 -6.61 3.32 -0.49
C VAL A 39 -5.68 2.14 -0.20
N ALA A 40 -5.76 1.51 0.96
CA ALA A 40 -4.97 0.32 1.27
C ALA A 40 -5.33 -0.85 0.35
N ASP A 41 -6.61 -1.08 0.07
CA ASP A 41 -7.07 -2.11 -0.86
C ASP A 41 -6.53 -1.88 -2.28
N TYR A 42 -6.56 -0.63 -2.74
CA TYR A 42 -5.96 -0.23 -4.01
C TYR A 42 -4.44 -0.44 -4.03
N LEU A 43 -3.75 0.03 -2.98
CA LEU A 43 -2.29 -0.11 -2.88
C LEU A 43 -1.84 -1.55 -2.79
N LEU A 44 -2.64 -2.46 -2.23
CA LEU A 44 -2.32 -3.88 -2.12
C LEU A 44 -2.94 -4.73 -3.25
N PHE A 45 -3.46 -4.06 -4.28
CA PHE A 45 -4.09 -4.67 -5.45
C PHE A 45 -5.15 -5.71 -5.09
N VAL A 46 -5.92 -5.51 -4.01
CA VAL A 46 -6.84 -6.52 -3.46
C VAL A 46 -7.88 -6.96 -4.48
N ASP A 47 -8.39 -6.03 -5.28
CA ASP A 47 -9.42 -6.29 -6.31
C ASP A 47 -8.83 -6.40 -7.73
N GLU A 48 -7.51 -6.52 -7.88
CA GLU A 48 -6.89 -6.65 -9.19
C GLU A 48 -7.20 -8.01 -9.83
N ALA A 49 -7.84 -7.97 -11.00
CA ALA A 49 -8.10 -9.13 -11.83
C ALA A 49 -6.79 -9.77 -12.30
N GLY A 50 -6.70 -11.09 -12.22
CA GLY A 50 -5.57 -11.83 -12.79
C GLY A 50 -5.48 -11.65 -14.30
N LEU A 51 -4.28 -11.78 -14.85
CA LEU A 51 -4.12 -11.83 -16.30
C LEU A 51 -4.62 -13.18 -16.82
N ALA A 52 -5.58 -13.17 -17.74
CA ALA A 52 -6.12 -14.37 -18.35
C ALA A 52 -5.09 -15.05 -19.27
N ASP A 53 -4.23 -14.26 -19.91
CA ASP A 53 -3.15 -14.71 -20.78
C ASP A 53 -1.83 -13.99 -20.47
N THR A 54 -0.73 -14.64 -20.82
CA THR A 54 0.61 -14.05 -20.68
C THR A 54 0.75 -12.86 -21.63
N ILE A 55 1.10 -11.70 -21.08
CA ILE A 55 1.40 -10.52 -21.88
C ILE A 55 2.87 -10.57 -22.31
N GLN A 56 3.13 -10.64 -23.61
CA GLN A 56 4.47 -10.42 -24.15
C GLN A 56 4.80 -8.92 -24.11
N GLY A 57 5.32 -8.47 -22.97
CA GLY A 57 5.86 -7.12 -22.84
C GLY A 57 7.22 -6.98 -23.54
N SER A 58 7.55 -5.77 -23.99
CA SER A 58 8.93 -5.50 -24.43
C SER A 58 9.85 -5.46 -23.20
N THR A 59 10.88 -6.33 -23.18
CA THR A 59 11.84 -6.44 -22.08
C THR A 59 12.45 -5.08 -21.69
N ARG A 60 12.70 -4.24 -22.70
CA ARG A 60 13.28 -2.90 -22.53
C ARG A 60 12.38 -1.92 -21.78
N PHE A 61 11.05 -1.99 -21.96
CA PHE A 61 10.13 -1.17 -21.18
C PHE A 61 10.07 -1.64 -19.72
N ALA A 62 9.99 -2.95 -19.50
CA ALA A 62 9.95 -3.52 -18.16
C ALA A 62 11.20 -3.17 -17.35
N GLU A 63 12.39 -3.26 -17.95
CA GLU A 63 13.65 -2.86 -17.35
C GLU A 63 13.69 -1.37 -16.99
N LYS A 64 13.32 -0.50 -17.94
CA LYS A 64 13.28 0.95 -17.72
C LYS A 64 12.29 1.32 -16.62
N PHE A 65 11.09 0.73 -16.63
CA PHE A 65 10.07 0.99 -15.63
C PHE A 65 10.50 0.53 -14.23
N ALA A 66 11.12 -0.65 -14.11
CA ALA A 66 11.66 -1.15 -12.85
C ALA A 66 12.84 -0.30 -12.33
N ALA A 67 13.63 0.30 -13.22
CA ALA A 67 14.75 1.17 -12.86
C ALA A 67 14.32 2.55 -12.32
N GLN A 68 13.08 2.99 -12.57
CA GLN A 68 12.56 4.28 -12.06
C GLN A 68 12.18 4.24 -10.57
N GLY A 69 12.10 3.04 -9.98
CA GLY A 69 11.71 2.86 -8.58
C GLY A 69 12.90 2.48 -7.71
N PRO A 70 12.79 2.70 -6.39
CA PRO A 70 13.80 2.19 -5.46
C PRO A 70 13.85 0.65 -5.53
N ARG A 71 15.03 0.12 -5.25
CA ARG A 71 15.26 -1.31 -5.09
C ARG A 71 15.65 -1.59 -3.66
N ASP A 72 15.15 -2.69 -3.12
CA ASP A 72 15.58 -3.19 -1.83
C ASP A 72 17.01 -3.77 -1.91
N ARG A 73 17.56 -4.19 -0.77
CA ARG A 73 18.91 -4.79 -0.71
C ARG A 73 19.04 -6.10 -1.50
N LYS A 74 17.93 -6.74 -1.84
CA LYS A 74 17.86 -7.98 -2.64
C LYS A 74 17.61 -7.68 -4.14
N GLY A 75 17.61 -6.41 -4.55
CA GLY A 75 17.38 -5.98 -5.93
C GLY A 75 15.92 -6.05 -6.41
N ARG A 76 14.97 -6.29 -5.50
CA ARG A 76 13.52 -6.33 -5.76
C ARG A 76 12.95 -4.91 -5.78
N SER A 77 11.89 -4.69 -6.56
CA SER A 77 11.20 -3.39 -6.60
C SER A 77 9.71 -3.60 -6.82
N LEU A 78 8.89 -2.72 -6.21
CA LEU A 78 7.45 -2.69 -6.46
C LEU A 78 7.10 -2.30 -7.90
N ARG A 79 8.07 -1.83 -8.71
CA ARG A 79 7.89 -1.56 -10.15
C ARG A 79 8.27 -2.73 -11.05
N GLN A 80 8.56 -3.91 -10.51
CA GLN A 80 8.86 -5.08 -11.34
C GLN A 80 7.59 -5.72 -11.87
N PHE A 81 7.52 -5.97 -13.17
CA PHE A 81 6.43 -6.73 -13.78
C PHE A 81 6.66 -8.24 -13.67
N GLU A 82 5.56 -9.01 -13.69
CA GLU A 82 5.58 -10.49 -13.78
C GLU A 82 4.99 -10.98 -15.11
N LEU A 83 3.92 -10.34 -15.59
CA LEU A 83 3.27 -10.49 -16.91
C LEU A 83 2.78 -11.90 -17.29
N LYS A 84 2.93 -12.92 -16.44
CA LYS A 84 2.43 -14.27 -16.72
C LYS A 84 1.08 -14.53 -16.06
N ARG A 85 0.92 -14.11 -14.81
CA ARG A 85 -0.25 -14.33 -13.96
C ARG A 85 -0.78 -13.04 -13.36
N ARG A 86 0.10 -12.05 -13.18
CA ARG A 86 -0.23 -10.72 -12.64
C ARG A 86 0.61 -9.65 -13.34
N LEU A 87 0.10 -8.42 -13.36
CA LEU A 87 0.86 -7.30 -13.92
C LEU A 87 2.14 -7.10 -13.12
N MET A 88 2.02 -6.89 -11.81
CA MET A 88 3.13 -6.55 -10.92
C MET A 88 3.64 -7.78 -10.16
N ARG A 89 4.97 -7.93 -10.06
CA ARG A 89 5.61 -9.07 -9.38
C ARG A 89 5.33 -9.11 -7.89
N TYR A 90 5.14 -7.97 -7.25
CA TYR A 90 4.73 -7.85 -5.86
C TYR A 90 3.39 -7.16 -5.82
N SER A 91 2.43 -7.72 -5.08
CA SER A 91 1.06 -7.20 -4.97
C SER A 91 1.00 -5.94 -4.09
N CYS A 92 1.84 -4.95 -4.39
CA CYS A 92 1.81 -3.63 -3.80
C CYS A 92 2.17 -2.58 -4.87
N SER A 93 1.33 -1.57 -4.99
CA SER A 93 1.44 -0.51 -5.99
C SER A 93 2.64 0.39 -5.71
N TYR A 94 3.38 0.69 -6.76
CA TYR A 94 4.45 1.70 -6.72
C TYR A 94 3.93 3.12 -6.44
N MET A 95 2.62 3.35 -6.47
CA MET A 95 2.02 4.64 -6.11
C MET A 95 2.24 5.04 -4.65
N ILE A 96 2.64 4.10 -3.79
CA ILE A 96 3.11 4.41 -2.44
C ILE A 96 4.33 5.33 -2.43
N TYR A 97 5.12 5.37 -3.52
CA TYR A 97 6.25 6.30 -3.70
C TYR A 97 5.88 7.57 -4.47
N SER A 98 4.60 7.82 -4.71
CA SER A 98 4.18 8.99 -5.46
C SER A 98 4.25 10.24 -4.58
N PRO A 99 4.59 11.41 -5.15
CA PRO A 99 4.51 12.68 -4.42
C PRO A 99 3.11 12.95 -3.84
N LEU A 100 2.06 12.43 -4.49
CA LEU A 100 0.69 12.55 -4.01
C LEU A 100 0.47 11.80 -2.69
N PHE A 101 1.03 10.61 -2.56
CA PHE A 101 0.96 9.83 -1.31
C PHE A 101 1.77 10.49 -0.20
N ASP A 102 2.96 10.99 -0.54
CA ASP A 102 3.85 11.65 0.43
C ASP A 102 3.28 12.98 0.93
N ALA A 103 2.52 13.69 0.08
CA ALA A 103 1.85 14.94 0.41
C ALA A 103 0.57 14.78 1.25
N LEU A 104 0.15 13.54 1.58
CA LEU A 104 -1.02 13.33 2.43
C LEU A 104 -0.80 13.91 3.84
N PRO A 105 -1.87 14.42 4.49
CA PRO A 105 -1.82 14.75 5.91
C PRO A 105 -1.33 13.55 6.74
N ALA A 106 -0.51 13.82 7.76
CA ALA A 106 0.15 12.76 8.53
C ALA A 106 -0.84 11.74 9.13
N GLU A 107 -1.97 12.21 9.65
CA GLU A 107 -3.05 11.38 10.20
C GLU A 107 -3.64 10.43 9.15
N ALA A 108 -3.87 10.93 7.94
CA ALA A 108 -4.39 10.13 6.84
C ALA A 108 -3.37 9.09 6.35
N ARG A 109 -2.11 9.50 6.22
CA ARG A 109 -1.03 8.59 5.82
C ARG A 109 -0.82 7.49 6.85
N ASP A 110 -0.84 7.80 8.14
CA ASP A 110 -0.75 6.81 9.21
C ASP A 110 -1.96 5.87 9.24
N ALA A 111 -3.19 6.38 9.04
CA ALA A 111 -4.38 5.54 8.93
C ALA A 111 -4.26 4.52 7.79
N ILE A 112 -3.73 4.93 6.63
CA ILE A 112 -3.47 4.02 5.51
C ILE A 112 -2.39 3.00 5.87
N TYR A 113 -1.29 3.44 6.48
CA TYR A 113 -0.20 2.54 6.89
C TYR A 113 -0.65 1.49 7.91
N ARG A 114 -1.43 1.88 8.91
CA ARG A 114 -2.01 0.95 9.89
C ARG A 114 -2.89 -0.08 9.19
N ARG A 115 -3.77 0.37 8.29
CA ARG A 115 -4.64 -0.55 7.54
C ARG A 115 -3.85 -1.49 6.63
N MET A 116 -2.81 -0.99 5.98
CA MET A 116 -1.89 -1.83 5.22
C MET A 116 -1.20 -2.86 6.12
N TRP A 117 -0.77 -2.47 7.33
CA TRP A 117 -0.14 -3.37 8.28
C TRP A 117 -1.09 -4.46 8.78
N GLU A 118 -2.33 -4.14 9.16
CA GLU A 118 -3.35 -5.13 9.55
C GLU A 118 -3.52 -6.22 8.47
N ILE A 119 -3.46 -5.82 7.20
CA ILE A 119 -3.50 -6.75 6.08
C ILE A 119 -2.16 -7.49 6.00
N LEU A 120 -1.03 -6.81 5.85
CA LEU A 120 0.28 -7.43 5.59
C LEU A 120 0.80 -8.30 6.75
N SER A 121 0.44 -8.02 8.00
CA SER A 121 0.76 -8.86 9.17
C SER A 121 -0.02 -10.18 9.17
N GLY A 122 -1.15 -10.25 8.44
CA GLY A 122 -2.08 -11.38 8.47
C GLY A 122 -3.09 -11.33 9.60
N GLU A 123 -3.16 -10.22 10.36
CA GLU A 123 -4.18 -9.99 11.38
C GLU A 123 -5.59 -9.96 10.78
N GLU A 124 -5.73 -9.30 9.63
CA GLU A 124 -6.98 -9.21 8.89
C GLU A 124 -7.26 -10.49 8.09
N LYS A 125 -8.35 -11.19 8.46
CA LYS A 125 -8.70 -12.53 7.96
C LYS A 125 -9.82 -12.55 6.92
N ALA A 126 -10.36 -11.39 6.52
CA ALA A 126 -11.44 -11.34 5.54
C ALA A 126 -11.05 -12.01 4.22
N LYS A 127 -12.03 -12.70 3.60
CA LYS A 127 -11.81 -13.58 2.44
C LYS A 127 -11.11 -12.86 1.27
N LYS A 128 -11.41 -11.59 1.03
CA LYS A 128 -10.85 -10.79 -0.06
C LYS A 128 -9.32 -10.65 0.01
N TYR A 129 -8.72 -10.71 1.21
CA TYR A 129 -7.27 -10.59 1.36
C TYR A 129 -6.51 -11.91 1.20
N ARG A 130 -7.21 -13.06 1.10
CA ARG A 130 -6.57 -14.39 1.03
C ARG A 130 -5.67 -14.57 -0.19
N ARG A 131 -5.86 -13.78 -1.24
CA ARG A 131 -4.99 -13.76 -2.43
C ARG A 131 -3.55 -13.34 -2.13
N LEU A 132 -3.34 -12.58 -1.04
CA LEU A 132 -2.01 -12.22 -0.56
C LEU A 132 -1.50 -13.37 0.31
N SER A 133 -0.62 -14.20 -0.27
CA SER A 133 0.03 -15.29 0.45
C SER A 133 0.95 -14.73 1.56
N ALA A 134 1.31 -15.56 2.54
CA ALA A 134 2.27 -15.16 3.58
C ALA A 134 3.62 -14.74 2.97
N VAL A 135 4.04 -15.39 1.89
CA VAL A 135 5.27 -15.06 1.15
C VAL A 135 5.16 -13.71 0.44
N ASP A 136 4.03 -13.42 -0.21
CA ASP A 136 3.82 -12.11 -0.85
C ASP A 136 3.80 -10.99 0.20
N ARG A 137 3.12 -11.19 1.33
CA ARG A 137 3.08 -10.23 2.44
C ARG A 137 4.48 -9.94 2.97
N ALA A 138 5.26 -10.99 3.24
CA ALA A 138 6.64 -10.87 3.70
C ALA A 138 7.51 -10.08 2.72
N ALA A 139 7.41 -10.40 1.42
CA ALA A 139 8.18 -9.72 0.39
C ALA A 139 7.82 -8.23 0.31
N ILE A 140 6.54 -7.87 0.39
CA ILE A 140 6.11 -6.46 0.38
C ILE A 140 6.68 -5.72 1.59
N VAL A 141 6.56 -6.28 2.81
CA VAL A 141 7.08 -5.65 4.03
C VAL A 141 8.59 -5.46 3.96
N GLU A 142 9.34 -6.48 3.54
CA GLU A 142 10.79 -6.37 3.40
C GLU A 142 11.20 -5.29 2.39
N ILE A 143 10.53 -5.22 1.23
CA ILE A 143 10.80 -4.19 0.23
C ILE A 143 10.55 -2.81 0.82
N LEU A 144 9.35 -2.58 1.38
CA LEU A 144 8.98 -1.27 1.94
C LEU A 144 9.94 -0.80 3.03
N ARG A 145 10.40 -1.70 3.90
CA ARG A 145 11.37 -1.35 4.96
C ARG A 145 12.71 -0.85 4.41
N ASP A 146 13.16 -1.42 3.30
CA ASP A 146 14.42 -1.02 2.68
C ASP A 146 14.27 0.23 1.81
N THR A 147 13.06 0.54 1.31
CA THR A 147 12.87 1.54 0.24
C THR A 147 11.97 2.73 0.60
N LYS A 148 11.13 2.66 1.64
CA LYS A 148 10.21 3.73 2.04
C LYS A 148 10.68 4.37 3.35
N GLN A 149 11.20 5.59 3.26
CA GLN A 149 11.93 6.26 4.36
C GLN A 149 11.06 6.66 5.55
N ASP A 150 9.80 6.98 5.31
CA ASP A 150 8.78 7.37 6.30
C ASP A 150 7.91 6.17 6.72
N LEU A 151 8.34 4.94 6.42
CA LEU A 151 7.58 3.74 6.81
C LEU A 151 7.55 3.63 8.35
N PRO A 152 6.36 3.44 8.96
CA PRO A 152 6.26 3.31 10.40
C PRO A 152 7.01 2.08 10.95
N SER A 153 7.58 2.23 12.14
CA SER A 153 8.44 1.21 12.77
C SER A 153 7.72 -0.12 13.05
N TYR A 154 6.38 -0.10 13.18
CA TYR A 154 5.56 -1.28 13.41
C TYR A 154 5.49 -2.24 12.21
N PHE A 155 5.94 -1.83 11.01
CA PHE A 155 6.12 -2.73 9.87
C PHE A 155 7.27 -3.71 10.11
N SER A 156 7.05 -4.73 10.93
CA SER A 156 8.08 -5.70 11.33
C SER A 156 8.19 -6.86 10.35
N PRO A 157 9.38 -7.46 10.16
CA PRO A 157 9.48 -8.66 9.36
C PRO A 157 8.60 -9.76 9.97
N PRO A 158 7.87 -10.54 9.15
CA PRO A 158 7.13 -11.69 9.68
C PRO A 158 8.11 -12.62 10.37
N ALA A 159 7.74 -13.10 11.57
CA ALA A 159 8.56 -14.05 12.32
C ALA A 159 8.93 -15.21 11.38
N ARG A 160 10.25 -15.44 11.19
CA ARG A 160 10.74 -16.58 10.41
C ARG A 160 10.21 -17.85 11.07
N GLN A 161 9.15 -18.43 10.52
CA GLN A 161 8.76 -19.79 10.85
C GLN A 161 9.78 -20.69 10.16
N ASN A 162 10.78 -21.12 10.93
CA ASN A 162 11.68 -22.22 10.60
C ASN A 162 10.92 -23.55 10.67
#